data_AF-F4QM29-F1
#
_entry.id   AF-F4QM29-F1
#
_cell.length_a   1.000
_cell.length_b   1.000
_cell.length_c   1.000
_cell.angle_alpha   90.00
_cell.angle_beta   90.00
_cell.angle_gamma   90.00
#
_symmetry.space_group_name_H-M   'P 1'
#
loop_
_entity.id
_entity.type
_entity.pdbx_description
1 polymer ?
#
loop_
_entity_poly.entity_id
_entity_poly.type
_entity_poly.pdbx_seq_one_letter_code
_entity_poly.pdbx_strand_id
1 'polypeptide(L)'
;MARTIDLHDEVARRDYFRMLFRTLDNGGITPRALRITLDGVVKASTHMDFDDKAQAELTGFLTRVIDMYKFGEIDILAATDDIDLLVMAAEADSPDLMQFVYVGPETFGCMTM
;
A
#
# COMPACT_ATOMS: atom_id res chain seq x y z
N MET A 1 -8.20 -17.45 -17.86
CA MET A 1 -7.93 -16.15 -18.49
C MET A 1 -7.45 -15.22 -17.41
N ALA A 2 -6.17 -14.83 -17.41
CA ALA A 2 -5.67 -13.82 -16.49
C ALA A 2 -6.33 -12.49 -16.89
N ARG A 3 -7.20 -11.96 -16.03
CA ARG A 3 -7.77 -10.63 -16.21
C ARG A 3 -6.61 -9.67 -16.00
N THR A 4 -6.16 -8.99 -17.06
CA THR A 4 -5.19 -7.91 -16.92
C THR A 4 -5.87 -6.82 -16.11
N ILE A 5 -5.37 -6.58 -14.90
CA ILE A 5 -5.87 -5.51 -14.03
C ILE A 5 -5.22 -4.22 -14.53
N ASP A 6 -6.04 -3.22 -14.83
CA ASP A 6 -5.53 -1.89 -15.11
C ASP A 6 -5.15 -1.24 -13.78
N LEU A 7 -3.85 -1.08 -13.55
CA LEU A 7 -3.33 -0.53 -12.31
C LEU A 7 -3.35 1.01 -12.29
N HIS A 8 -3.67 1.66 -13.41
CA HIS A 8 -3.85 3.11 -13.47
C HIS A 8 -5.31 3.53 -13.20
N ASP A 9 -6.24 2.58 -13.24
CA ASP A 9 -7.61 2.80 -12.78
C ASP A 9 -7.68 2.65 -11.25
N GLU A 10 -7.97 3.76 -10.55
CA GLU A 10 -8.01 3.80 -9.07
C GLU A 10 -8.94 2.74 -8.49
N VAL A 11 -10.12 2.54 -9.10
CA VAL A 11 -11.13 1.59 -8.62
C VAL A 11 -10.61 0.17 -8.74
N ALA A 12 -10.09 -0.21 -9.91
CA ALA A 12 -9.52 -1.53 -10.16
C ALA A 12 -8.31 -1.81 -9.28
N ARG A 13 -7.45 -0.81 -9.05
CA ARG A 13 -6.28 -0.90 -8.18
C ARG A 13 -6.69 -1.13 -6.72
N ARG A 14 -7.64 -0.34 -6.19
CA ARG A 14 -8.15 -0.50 -4.82
C ARG A 14 -8.84 -1.85 -4.62
N ASP A 15 -9.65 -2.30 -5.58
CA ASP A 15 -10.25 -3.64 -5.54
C ASP A 15 -9.19 -4.75 -5.51
N TYR A 16 -8.11 -4.59 -6.28
CA TYR A 16 -7.00 -5.52 -6.28
C TYR A 16 -6.26 -5.56 -4.94
N PHE A 17 -5.95 -4.41 -4.33
CA PHE A 17 -5.36 -4.36 -2.99
C PHE A 17 -6.26 -5.05 -1.95
N ARG A 18 -7.56 -4.78 -1.97
CA ARG A 18 -8.53 -5.45 -1.06
C ARG A 18 -8.52 -6.96 -1.26
N MET A 19 -8.46 -7.43 -2.51
CA MET A 19 -8.37 -8.86 -2.80
C MET A 19 -7.09 -9.48 -2.20
N LEU A 20 -5.95 -8.78 -2.29
CA LEU A 20 -4.68 -9.25 -1.73
C LEU A 20 -4.72 -9.37 -0.19
N PHE A 21 -5.28 -8.37 0.51
CA PHE A 21 -5.46 -8.42 1.97
C PHE A 21 -6.44 -9.52 2.40
N ARG A 22 -7.56 -9.71 1.69
CA ARG A 22 -8.46 -10.84 1.96
C ARG A 22 -7.79 -12.19 1.73
N THR A 23 -6.89 -12.27 0.75
CA THR A 23 -6.09 -13.49 0.51
C THR A 23 -5.13 -13.75 1.66
N LEU A 24 -4.59 -12.69 2.28
CA LEU A 24 -3.77 -12.79 3.50
C LEU A 24 -4.59 -13.35 4.66
N ASP A 25 -5.80 -12.84 4.90
CA ASP A 25 -6.67 -13.31 6.00
C ASP A 25 -7.04 -14.79 5.85
N ASN A 26 -7.30 -15.22 4.61
CA ASN A 26 -7.63 -16.61 4.30
C ASN A 26 -6.39 -17.54 4.31
N GLY A 27 -5.19 -17.01 4.61
CA GLY A 27 -3.94 -17.77 4.58
C GLY A 27 -3.48 -18.18 3.18
N GLY A 28 -4.08 -17.62 2.12
CA GLY A 28 -3.71 -17.89 0.73
C GLY A 28 -2.42 -17.22 0.28
N ILE A 29 -1.95 -16.21 1.03
CA ILE A 29 -0.67 -15.54 0.82
C ILE A 29 0.00 -15.25 2.17
N THR A 30 1.33 -15.32 2.21
CA THR A 30 2.09 -14.94 3.41
C THR A 30 2.33 -13.42 3.45
N PRO A 31 2.57 -12.80 4.61
CA PRO A 31 2.88 -11.36 4.69
C PRO A 31 4.07 -10.96 3.82
N ARG A 32 5.10 -11.82 3.76
CA ARG A 32 6.27 -11.61 2.90
C ARG A 32 5.91 -11.62 1.42
N ALA A 33 5.08 -12.58 1.00
CA ALA A 33 4.64 -12.68 -0.39
C ALA A 33 3.73 -11.50 -0.75
N LEU A 34 2.83 -11.09 0.15
CA LEU A 34 1.99 -9.90 -0.02
C LEU A 34 2.84 -8.64 -0.25
N ARG A 35 3.87 -8.42 0.57
CA ARG A 35 4.79 -7.30 0.40
C ARG A 35 5.47 -7.30 -0.97
N ILE A 36 5.94 -8.46 -1.43
CA ILE A 36 6.59 -8.59 -2.75
C ILE A 36 5.58 -8.28 -3.87
N THR A 37 4.35 -8.75 -3.75
CA THR A 37 3.29 -8.44 -4.71
C THR A 37 2.97 -6.96 -4.73
N LEU A 38 2.78 -6.33 -3.57
CA LEU A 38 2.50 -4.90 -3.47
C LEU A 38 3.67 -4.04 -3.99
N ASP A 39 4.91 -4.41 -3.70
CA ASP A 39 6.12 -3.75 -4.24
C ASP A 39 6.11 -3.74 -5.77
N GLY A 40 5.86 -4.90 -6.39
CA GLY A 40 5.76 -5.01 -7.85
C GLY A 40 4.60 -4.21 -8.44
N VAL A 41 3.49 -4.12 -7.72
CA VAL A 41 2.30 -3.38 -8.17
C VAL A 41 2.54 -1.89 -8.11
N VAL A 42 3.09 -1.38 -7.01
CA VAL A 42 3.43 0.05 -6.88
C VAL A 42 4.38 0.44 -8.01
N LYS A 43 5.46 -0.32 -8.23
CA LYS A 43 6.40 -0.07 -9.32
C LYS A 43 5.82 -0.19 -10.73
N ALA A 44 4.84 -1.07 -10.93
CA ALA A 44 4.18 -1.20 -12.22
C ALA A 44 3.16 -0.08 -12.47
N SER A 45 2.59 0.46 -11.39
CA SER A 45 1.62 1.57 -11.44
C SER A 45 2.33 2.91 -11.59
N THR A 46 3.60 3.01 -11.20
CA THR A 46 4.39 4.23 -11.28
C THR A 46 5.38 4.14 -12.43
N HIS A 47 5.53 5.22 -13.20
CA HIS A 47 6.56 5.28 -14.25
C HIS A 47 7.94 5.69 -13.69
N MET A 48 8.16 5.51 -12.39
CA MET A 48 9.35 5.99 -11.68
C MET A 48 10.42 4.90 -11.55
N ASP A 49 11.68 5.28 -11.70
CA ASP A 49 12.82 4.46 -11.31
C ASP A 49 13.05 4.56 -9.79
N PHE A 50 13.03 3.43 -9.10
CA PHE A 50 13.32 3.35 -7.67
C PHE A 50 14.82 3.16 -7.46
N ASP A 51 15.48 4.18 -6.88
CA ASP A 51 16.83 4.02 -6.35
C ASP A 51 16.83 3.18 -5.05
N ASP A 52 18.02 2.85 -4.54
CA ASP A 52 18.17 2.02 -3.34
C ASP A 52 17.48 2.63 -2.11
N LYS A 53 17.41 3.96 -2.03
CA LYS A 53 16.76 4.67 -0.92
C LYS A 53 15.25 4.58 -1.03
N ALA A 54 14.69 4.94 -2.19
CA ALA A 54 13.27 4.83 -2.47
C ALA A 54 12.76 3.39 -2.31
N GLN A 55 13.58 2.41 -2.72
CA GLN A 55 13.29 0.99 -2.51
C GLN A 55 13.21 0.62 -1.02
N ALA A 56 14.13 1.12 -0.20
CA ALA A 56 14.12 0.88 1.23
C ALA A 56 12.91 1.52 1.92
N GLU A 57 12.54 2.74 1.51
CA GLU A 57 11.36 3.46 2.01
C GLU A 57 10.06 2.74 1.65
N LEU A 58 9.89 2.34 0.38
CA LEU A 58 8.74 1.52 -0.06
C LEU A 58 8.65 0.21 0.74
N THR A 59 9.79 -0.47 0.92
CA THR A 59 9.83 -1.73 1.66
C THR A 59 9.42 -1.54 3.12
N GLY A 60 9.89 -0.46 3.77
CA GLY A 60 9.54 -0.12 5.14
C GLY A 60 8.07 0.23 5.30
N PHE A 61 7.55 1.05 4.38
CA PHE A 61 6.14 1.44 4.33
C PHE A 61 5.21 0.24 4.20
N LEU A 62 5.43 -0.61 3.18
CA LEU A 62 4.59 -1.79 2.95
C LEU A 62 4.64 -2.77 4.12
N THR A 63 5.81 -2.94 4.74
CA THR A 63 5.94 -3.79 5.94
C THR A 63 5.07 -3.26 7.08
N ARG A 64 5.11 -1.94 7.33
CA ARG A 64 4.32 -1.30 8.39
C ARG A 64 2.82 -1.43 8.15
N VAL A 65 2.33 -1.13 6.94
CA VAL A 65 0.90 -1.25 6.62
C VAL A 65 0.40 -2.68 6.81
N ILE A 66 1.17 -3.66 6.35
CA ILE A 66 0.82 -5.08 6.51
C ILE A 66 0.79 -5.47 8.00
N ASP A 67 1.77 -5.02 8.79
CA ASP A 67 1.80 -5.33 10.23
C ASP A 67 0.63 -4.66 10.96
N MET A 68 0.38 -3.36 10.73
CA MET A 68 -0.76 -2.65 11.31
C MET A 68 -2.09 -3.33 10.97
N TYR A 69 -2.26 -3.77 9.72
CA TYR A 69 -3.44 -4.54 9.32
C TYR A 69 -3.54 -5.87 10.08
N LYS A 70 -2.44 -6.63 10.15
CA LYS A 70 -2.40 -7.94 10.82
C LYS A 70 -2.62 -7.88 12.33
N PHE A 71 -2.15 -6.81 12.97
CA PHE A 71 -2.36 -6.58 14.39
C PHE A 71 -3.70 -5.89 14.69
N GLY A 72 -4.50 -5.59 13.66
CA GLY A 72 -5.82 -4.99 13.80
C GLY A 72 -5.79 -3.51 14.19
N GLU A 73 -4.66 -2.83 13.97
CA GLU A 73 -4.51 -1.40 14.20
C GLU A 73 -5.22 -0.57 13.11
N ILE A 74 -5.29 -1.11 11.88
CA ILE A 74 -6.02 -0.53 10.75
C ILE A 74 -6.91 -1.59 10.11
N ASP A 75 -8.04 -1.16 9.55
CA ASP A 75 -8.89 -2.03 8.75
C ASP A 75 -8.39 -2.12 7.29
N ILE A 76 -9.06 -2.97 6.51
CA ILE A 76 -8.70 -3.20 5.10
C ILE A 76 -8.87 -1.95 4.24
N LEU A 77 -9.82 -1.06 4.57
CA LEU A 77 -10.05 0.17 3.81
C LEU A 77 -8.89 1.14 4.05
N ALA A 78 -8.51 1.35 5.30
CA ALA A 78 -7.36 2.17 5.67
C ALA A 78 -6.05 1.64 5.05
N ALA A 79 -5.81 0.32 5.12
CA ALA A 79 -4.64 -0.29 4.51
C ALA A 79 -4.62 -0.11 2.98
N THR A 80 -5.78 -0.20 2.32
CA THR A 80 -5.86 0.04 0.87
C THR A 80 -5.70 1.50 0.48
N ASP A 81 -6.21 2.42 1.30
CA ASP A 81 -6.16 3.86 1.03
C ASP A 81 -4.72 4.38 1.18
N ASP A 82 -4.00 3.92 2.20
CA ASP A 82 -2.59 4.27 2.41
C ASP A 82 -1.70 3.87 1.21
N ILE A 83 -1.91 2.67 0.65
CA ILE A 83 -1.14 2.18 -0.51
C ILE A 83 -1.56 2.91 -1.78
N ASP A 84 -2.86 3.18 -1.97
CA ASP A 84 -3.36 3.91 -3.14
C ASP A 84 -2.87 5.36 -3.17
N LEU A 85 -2.83 6.03 -2.01
CA LEU A 85 -2.23 7.35 -1.86
C LEU A 85 -0.75 7.37 -2.25
N LEU A 86 0.02 6.34 -1.86
CA LEU A 86 1.41 6.19 -2.28
C LEU A 86 1.54 6.08 -3.80
N VAL A 87 0.65 5.32 -4.45
CA VAL A 87 0.67 5.19 -5.92
C VAL A 87 0.34 6.52 -6.59
N MET A 88 -0.73 7.19 -6.17
CA MET A 88 -1.11 8.50 -6.73
C MET A 88 -0.02 9.56 -6.53
N ALA A 89 0.61 9.57 -5.35
CA ALA A 89 1.74 10.44 -5.02
C ALA A 89 2.92 10.26 -5.98
N ALA A 90 3.26 8.99 -6.23
CA ALA A 90 4.35 8.63 -7.13
C ALA A 90 3.99 8.88 -8.60
N GLU A 91 2.75 8.66 -9.02
CA GLU A 91 2.27 9.03 -10.37
C GLU A 91 2.29 10.54 -10.62
N ALA A 92 2.10 11.35 -9.57
CA ALA A 92 2.11 12.81 -9.67
C ALA A 92 3.52 13.42 -9.76
N ASP A 93 4.59 12.61 -9.88
CA ASP A 93 5.99 13.05 -9.81
C ASP A 93 6.24 14.01 -8.63
N SER A 94 5.57 13.76 -7.50
CA SER A 94 5.66 14.60 -6.32
C SER A 94 6.72 14.03 -5.37
N PRO A 95 7.99 14.51 -5.42
CA PRO A 95 9.05 14.02 -4.54
C PRO A 95 8.75 14.24 -3.06
N ASP A 96 7.86 15.18 -2.74
CA ASP A 96 7.38 15.47 -1.39
C ASP A 96 6.43 14.38 -0.86
N LEU A 97 5.57 13.77 -1.68
CA LEU A 97 4.55 12.86 -1.16
C LEU A 97 5.09 11.47 -0.79
N MET A 98 6.21 11.01 -1.37
CA MET A 98 6.91 9.81 -0.88
C MET A 98 7.44 9.99 0.56
N GLN A 99 7.64 11.23 1.01
CA GLN A 99 8.06 11.57 2.37
C GLN A 99 6.87 11.73 3.34
N PHE A 100 5.63 11.78 2.83
CA PHE A 100 4.42 12.13 3.59
C PHE A 100 3.41 11.00 3.78
N VAL A 101 3.71 9.75 3.39
CA VAL A 101 2.86 8.60 3.81
C VAL A 101 3.16 8.20 5.25
N TYR A 102 3.00 9.17 6.15
CA TYR A 102 2.80 8.99 7.58
C TYR A 102 1.67 9.92 8.00
N VAL A 103 0.46 9.38 7.99
CA VAL A 103 -0.61 9.89 8.83
C VAL A 103 -0.91 8.79 9.85
N GLY A 104 -0.14 8.78 10.93
CA GLY A 104 -0.40 7.88 12.06
C GLY A 104 -1.81 8.10 12.65
N PRO A 105 -2.24 7.22 13.58
CA PRO A 105 -3.56 7.29 14.22
C PRO A 105 -3.83 8.60 14.98
N GLU A 106 -2.87 9.51 15.07
CA GLU A 106 -3.01 10.83 15.68
C GLU A 106 -4.03 11.73 14.94
N THR A 107 -4.37 11.44 13.69
CA THR A 107 -5.41 12.18 12.92
C THR A 107 -6.80 11.57 13.01
N PHE A 108 -6.92 10.30 13.40
CA PHE A 108 -8.20 9.66 13.73
C PHE A 108 -8.37 9.62 15.24
N GLY A 109 -8.67 10.80 15.78
CA GLY A 109 -9.20 11.04 17.13
C GLY A 109 -9.08 9.90 18.14
N CYS A 110 -7.97 9.87 18.89
CA CYS A 110 -8.05 9.46 20.28
C CYS A 110 -8.15 10.73 21.12
N MET A 111 -9.37 11.06 21.54
CA MET A 111 -9.54 11.84 22.76
C MET A 111 -8.88 11.05 23.89
N THR A 112 -7.83 11.60 24.48
CA THR A 112 -7.50 11.27 25.87
C THR A 112 -7.58 12.57 26.67
N MET A 113 -8.55 12.57 27.59
CA MET A 113 -8.64 13.50 28.72
C MET A 113 -7.32 13.67 29.47
#